data_AF-A0A1L7NG21-F1
#
_entry.id   AF-A0A1L7NG21-F1
#
_cell.length_a   1.000
_cell.length_b   1.000
_cell.length_c   1.000
_cell.angle_alpha   90.00
_cell.angle_beta   90.00
_cell.angle_gamma   90.00
#
_symmetry.space_group_name_H-M   'P 1'
#
loop_
_entity.id
_entity.type
_entity.pdbx_description
1 polymer ?
#
loop_
_entity_poly.entity_id
_entity_poly.type
_entity_poly.pdbx_seq_one_letter_code
_entity_poly.pdbx_strand_id
1 'polypeptide(L)'
;MFGSPKERLDFYRCEIQYETSILANRTDAYLAAQSFLVIAFVSSMGNLNQGWGEMFTLIVPAFLALLGVLSSLNAWPGIRAAYNIIDHWQLKQSHLLRSEPLMGLAYDESPLFCEAETSRAGHRKSLLFSLRTPWIFLVFWVLLGSYSVYIQLA
;
A
#
# COMPACT_ATOMS: atom_id res chain seq x y z
N MET A 1 -15.15 -9.54 29.14
CA MET A 1 -15.11 -10.96 28.75
C MET A 1 -16.22 -11.12 27.72
N PHE A 2 -15.91 -11.38 26.45
CA PHE A 2 -16.91 -11.39 25.36
C PHE A 2 -17.99 -12.44 25.66
N GLY A 3 -19.25 -12.03 25.70
CA GLY A 3 -20.36 -12.83 26.21
C GLY A 3 -20.98 -13.75 25.15
N SER A 4 -20.81 -13.43 23.86
CA SER A 4 -21.26 -14.29 22.76
C SER A 4 -20.20 -14.44 21.66
N PRO A 5 -20.19 -15.58 20.94
CA PRO A 5 -19.34 -15.74 19.75
C PRO A 5 -19.53 -14.62 18.72
N LYS A 6 -20.76 -14.09 18.61
CA LYS A 6 -21.12 -13.00 17.69
C LYS A 6 -20.37 -11.71 17.99
N GLU A 7 -20.31 -11.32 19.27
CA GLU A 7 -19.53 -10.15 19.70
C GLU A 7 -18.04 -10.29 19.39
N ARG A 8 -17.48 -11.50 19.49
CA ARG A 8 -16.08 -11.75 19.13
C ARG A 8 -15.84 -11.56 17.64
N LEU A 9 -16.76 -12.06 16.81
CA LEU A 9 -16.68 -11.91 15.35
C LEU A 9 -16.81 -10.45 14.93
N ASP A 10 -17.78 -9.72 15.48
CA ASP A 10 -17.99 -8.29 15.20
C ASP A 10 -16.76 -7.47 15.63
N PHE A 11 -16.16 -7.80 16.79
CA PHE A 11 -14.89 -7.21 17.23
C PHE A 11 -13.76 -7.44 16.21
N TYR A 12 -13.56 -8.68 15.75
CA TYR A 12 -12.52 -8.97 14.75
C TYR A 12 -12.77 -8.26 13.42
N ARG A 13 -14.02 -8.08 13.00
CA ARG A 13 -14.35 -7.35 11.76
C ARG A 13 -14.06 -5.85 11.90
N CYS A 14 -14.44 -5.24 13.03
CA CYS A 14 -14.10 -3.85 13.32
C CYS A 14 -12.58 -3.63 13.32
N GLU A 15 -11.83 -4.56 13.92
CA GLU A 15 -10.36 -4.48 13.95
C GLU A 15 -9.74 -4.61 12.56
N ILE A 16 -10.21 -5.58 11.75
CA ILE A 16 -9.75 -5.75 10.36
C ILE A 16 -10.07 -4.49 9.54
N GLN A 17 -11.27 -3.92 9.69
CA GLN A 17 -11.66 -2.71 8.96
C GLN A 17 -10.82 -1.50 9.40
N TYR A 18 -10.53 -1.38 10.69
CA TYR A 18 -9.69 -0.32 11.25
C TYR A 18 -8.26 -0.41 10.70
N GLU A 19 -7.64 -1.58 10.76
CA GLU A 19 -6.28 -1.82 10.25
C GLU A 19 -6.20 -1.62 8.73
N THR A 20 -7.22 -2.08 7.97
CA THR A 20 -7.31 -1.84 6.53
C THR A 20 -7.43 -0.35 6.21
N SER A 21 -8.20 0.41 6.99
CA SER A 21 -8.33 1.87 6.83
C SER A 21 -7.01 2.59 7.11
N ILE A 22 -6.28 2.19 8.15
CA ILE A 22 -4.94 2.71 8.45
C ILE A 22 -3.98 2.42 7.30
N LEU A 23 -3.99 1.19 6.78
CA LEU A 23 -3.15 0.79 5.65
C LEU A 23 -3.47 1.60 4.39
N ALA A 24 -4.76 1.78 4.08
CA ALA A 24 -5.20 2.60 2.96
C ALA A 24 -4.71 4.05 3.10
N ASN A 25 -4.93 4.68 4.25
CA ASN A 25 -4.49 6.05 4.52
C ASN A 25 -2.96 6.22 4.38
N ARG A 26 -2.18 5.25 4.88
CA ARG A 26 -0.70 5.24 4.69
C ARG A 26 -0.31 5.09 3.23
N THR A 27 -1.01 4.24 2.48
CA THR A 27 -0.77 4.02 1.05
C THR A 27 -1.11 5.27 0.25
N ASP A 28 -2.22 5.93 0.57
CA ASP A 28 -2.66 7.17 -0.09
C ASP A 28 -1.68 8.33 0.18
N ALA A 29 -1.23 8.49 1.43
CA ALA A 29 -0.21 9.48 1.77
C ALA A 29 1.11 9.22 1.02
N TYR A 30 1.52 7.95 0.89
CA TYR A 30 2.69 7.56 0.10
C TYR A 30 2.48 7.89 -1.38
N LEU A 31 1.35 7.53 -1.98
CA LEU A 31 1.03 7.81 -3.38
C LEU A 31 1.00 9.32 -3.68
N ALA A 32 0.46 10.12 -2.76
CA ALA A 32 0.47 11.57 -2.85
C ALA A 32 1.90 12.13 -2.84
N ALA A 33 2.75 11.65 -1.92
CA ALA A 33 4.17 12.04 -1.86
C ALA A 33 4.94 11.65 -3.13
N GLN A 34 4.69 10.45 -3.67
CA GLN A 34 5.27 9.98 -4.93
C GLN A 34 4.85 10.87 -6.10
N SER A 35 3.56 11.22 -6.17
CA SER A 35 3.02 12.10 -7.22
C SER A 35 3.66 13.49 -7.18
N PHE A 36 3.83 14.05 -5.97
CA PHE A 36 4.51 15.33 -5.78
C PHE A 36 5.98 15.27 -6.24
N LEU A 37 6.69 14.20 -5.88
CA LEU A 37 8.08 13.99 -6.30
C LEU A 37 8.20 13.89 -7.82
N VAL A 38 7.29 13.17 -8.50
CA VAL A 38 7.29 13.04 -9.96
C VAL A 38 7.09 14.40 -10.63
N ILE A 39 6.16 15.20 -10.14
CA ILE A 39 5.93 16.56 -10.66
C ILE A 39 7.20 17.40 -10.51
N ALA A 40 7.80 17.41 -9.32
CA ALA A 40 9.04 18.14 -9.06
C ALA A 40 10.21 17.66 -9.95
N PHE A 41 10.30 16.35 -10.21
CA PHE A 41 11.32 15.78 -11.09
C PHE A 41 11.14 16.25 -12.54
N VAL A 42 9.92 16.17 -13.09
CA VAL A 42 9.65 16.62 -14.46
C VAL A 42 9.85 18.13 -14.59
N SER A 43 9.40 18.92 -13.60
CA SER A 43 9.61 20.37 -13.58
C SER A 43 11.09 20.76 -13.52
N SER A 44 11.91 20.01 -12.78
CA SER A 44 13.36 20.27 -12.71
C SER A 44 14.09 19.88 -13.99
N MET A 45 13.68 18.78 -14.65
CA MET A 45 14.20 18.39 -15.97
C MET A 45 13.81 19.36 -17.09
N GLY A 46 12.65 20.00 -17.00
CA GLY A 46 12.16 20.99 -17.99
C GLY A 46 12.80 22.38 -17.87
N ASN A 47 13.84 22.56 -17.05
CA ASN A 47 14.46 23.86 -16.81
C ASN A 47 15.34 24.29 -18.01
N LEU A 48 14.90 25.31 -18.76
CA LEU A 48 15.57 25.82 -19.97
C LEU A 48 16.53 27.00 -19.71
N ASN A 49 16.88 27.26 -18.44
CA ASN A 49 17.75 28.39 -18.09
C ASN A 49 19.18 28.18 -18.61
N GLN A 50 19.64 29.06 -19.52
CA GLN A 50 20.95 28.97 -20.17
C GLN A 50 22.16 29.15 -19.23
N GLY A 51 21.98 29.73 -18.03
CA GLY A 51 23.08 29.99 -17.10
C GLY A 51 23.38 28.86 -16.11
N TRP A 52 22.34 28.30 -15.49
CA TRP A 52 22.46 27.28 -14.43
C TRP A 52 21.61 26.03 -14.68
N GLY A 53 20.90 25.96 -15.81
CA GLY A 53 19.98 24.87 -16.12
C GLY A 53 20.67 23.50 -16.20
N GLU A 54 21.86 23.43 -16.80
CA GLU A 54 22.62 22.17 -16.92
C GLU A 54 23.04 21.61 -15.56
N MET A 55 23.65 22.44 -14.69
CA MET A 55 24.00 22.05 -13.32
C MET A 55 22.77 21.69 -12.48
N PHE A 56 21.68 22.45 -12.64
CA PHE A 56 20.44 22.24 -11.89
C PHE A 56 19.74 20.94 -12.29
N THR A 57 19.65 20.67 -13.60
CA THR A 57 19.08 19.43 -14.13
C THR A 57 19.93 18.21 -13.77
N LEU A 58 21.22 18.36 -13.47
CA LEU A 58 22.07 17.25 -13.04
C LEU A 58 21.86 16.89 -11.57
N ILE A 59 21.89 17.89 -10.71
CA ILE A 59 21.87 17.67 -9.26
C ILE A 59 20.46 17.41 -8.74
N VAL A 60 19.49 18.25 -9.14
CA VAL A 60 18.15 18.25 -8.53
C VAL A 60 17.34 17.01 -8.92
N PRO A 61 17.20 16.64 -10.21
CA PRO A 61 16.56 15.39 -10.63
C PRO A 61 17.19 14.14 -10.01
N ALA A 62 18.53 14.04 -9.96
CA ALA A 62 19.21 12.90 -9.35
C ALA A 62 18.92 12.79 -7.85
N PHE A 63 18.92 13.93 -7.14
CA PHE A 63 18.56 13.96 -5.72
C PHE A 63 17.08 13.58 -5.49
N LEU A 64 16.17 14.10 -6.32
CA LEU A 64 14.74 13.75 -6.24
C LEU A 64 14.50 12.27 -6.53
N ALA A 65 15.22 11.68 -7.50
CA ALA A 65 15.14 10.25 -7.79
C ALA A 65 15.63 9.41 -6.61
N LEU A 66 16.73 9.81 -5.96
CA LEU A 66 17.24 9.15 -4.77
C LEU A 66 16.24 9.26 -3.60
N LEU A 67 15.61 10.41 -3.40
CA LEU A 67 14.52 10.56 -2.43
C LEU A 67 13.33 9.65 -2.74
N GLY A 68 12.98 9.50 -4.02
CA GLY A 68 11.95 8.57 -4.48
C GLY A 68 12.25 7.11 -4.12
N VAL A 69 13.51 6.68 -4.32
CA VAL A 69 13.99 5.35 -3.91
C VAL A 69 13.94 5.18 -2.38
N LEU A 70 14.51 6.11 -1.62
CA LEU A 70 14.54 6.06 -0.16
C LEU A 70 13.14 6.05 0.45
N SER A 71 12.23 6.88 -0.07
CA SER A 71 10.83 6.91 0.34
C SER A 71 10.13 5.58 0.10
N SER A 72 10.40 4.94 -1.05
CA SER A 72 9.85 3.63 -1.40
C SER A 72 10.37 2.51 -0.49
N LEU A 73 11.66 2.53 -0.16
CA LEU A 73 12.27 1.59 0.79
C LEU A 73 11.71 1.76 2.22
N ASN A 74 11.48 2.99 2.66
CA ASN A 74 10.94 3.28 3.99
C ASN A 74 9.45 2.94 4.11
N ALA A 75 8.66 3.09 3.03
CA ALA A 75 7.24 2.74 3.03
C ALA A 75 6.99 1.22 3.09
N TRP A 76 7.89 0.43 2.50
CA TRP A 76 7.79 -1.03 2.43
C TRP A 76 7.59 -1.73 3.79
N PRO A 77 8.44 -1.55 4.82
CA PRO A 77 8.26 -2.22 6.11
C PRO A 77 6.95 -1.82 6.79
N GLY A 78 6.52 -0.56 6.63
CA GLY A 78 5.26 -0.05 7.21
C GLY A 78 4.02 -0.72 6.61
N ILE A 79 4.00 -0.87 5.28
CA ILE A 79 2.92 -1.56 4.55
C ILE A 79 2.95 -3.06 4.86
N ARG A 80 4.14 -3.67 4.90
CA ARG A 80 4.32 -5.11 5.20
C ARG A 80 3.87 -5.46 6.62
N ALA A 81 4.17 -4.62 7.61
CA ALA A 81 3.76 -4.85 8.99
C ALA A 81 2.22 -4.84 9.14
N ALA A 82 1.57 -3.82 8.57
CA ALA A 82 0.11 -3.73 8.57
C ALA A 82 -0.55 -4.92 7.83
N TYR A 83 0.02 -5.34 6.69
CA TYR A 83 -0.43 -6.54 5.99
C TYR A 83 -0.37 -7.79 6.87
N ASN A 84 0.73 -8.01 7.60
CA ASN A 84 0.87 -9.17 8.49
C ASN A 84 -0.14 -9.15 9.64
N ILE A 85 -0.48 -7.97 10.17
CA ILE A 85 -1.48 -7.81 11.23
C ILE A 85 -2.87 -8.19 10.68
N ILE A 86 -3.23 -7.70 9.49
CA ILE A 86 -4.50 -8.03 8.84
C ILE A 86 -4.59 -9.54 8.57
N ASP A 87 -3.53 -10.15 8.04
CA ASP A 87 -3.47 -11.59 7.77
C ASP A 87 -3.64 -12.42 9.06
N HIS A 88 -3.03 -11.98 10.17
CA HIS A 88 -3.17 -12.63 11.48
C HIS A 88 -4.62 -12.57 12.01
N TRP A 89 -5.28 -11.42 11.89
CA TRP A 89 -6.68 -11.29 12.29
C TRP A 89 -7.61 -12.09 11.39
N GLN A 90 -7.35 -12.13 10.08
CA GLN A 90 -8.08 -12.97 9.14
C GLN A 90 -7.93 -14.46 9.48
N LEU A 91 -6.73 -14.90 9.85
CA LEU A 91 -6.48 -16.28 10.25
C LEU A 91 -7.27 -16.63 11.51
N LYS A 92 -7.27 -15.77 12.54
CA LYS A 92 -8.11 -15.96 13.74
C LYS A 92 -9.59 -16.04 13.42
N GLN A 93 -10.10 -15.13 12.57
CA GLN A 93 -11.49 -15.15 12.12
C GLN A 93 -11.83 -16.47 11.43
N SER A 94 -10.94 -16.96 10.56
CA SER A 94 -11.14 -18.24 9.85
C SER A 94 -11.12 -19.45 10.77
N HIS A 95 -10.29 -19.44 11.81
CA HIS A 95 -10.24 -20.51 12.81
C HIS A 95 -11.53 -20.57 13.63
N LEU A 96 -12.06 -19.42 14.03
CA LEU A 96 -13.32 -19.35 14.79
C LEU A 96 -14.53 -19.85 13.99
N LEU A 97 -14.63 -19.44 12.73
CA LEU A 97 -15.70 -19.91 11.83
C LEU A 97 -15.61 -21.42 11.56
N ARG A 98 -14.41 -21.99 11.55
CA ARG A 98 -14.20 -23.45 11.40
C ARG A 98 -14.46 -24.22 12.69
N SER A 99 -14.20 -23.64 13.87
CA SER A 99 -14.39 -24.31 15.15
C SER A 99 -15.85 -24.31 15.63
N GLU A 100 -16.67 -23.34 15.18
CA GLU A 100 -18.08 -23.22 15.55
C GLU A 100 -18.99 -23.24 14.31
N PRO A 101 -19.27 -24.41 13.70
CA PRO A 101 -20.04 -24.52 12.46
C PRO A 101 -21.50 -24.08 12.58
N LEU A 102 -22.10 -24.19 13.78
CA LEU A 102 -23.43 -23.65 14.10
C LEU A 102 -23.52 -22.13 13.89
N MET A 103 -22.38 -21.43 14.06
CA MET A 103 -22.29 -20.00 13.90
C MET A 103 -22.17 -19.56 12.44
N GLY A 104 -21.56 -20.40 11.59
CA GLY A 104 -21.56 -20.21 10.13
C GLY A 104 -22.96 -20.41 9.54
N LEU A 105 -23.66 -21.47 9.97
CA LEU A 105 -25.04 -21.78 9.53
C LEU A 105 -26.06 -20.70 9.90
N ALA A 106 -26.01 -20.15 11.12
CA ALA A 106 -26.91 -19.06 11.54
C ALA A 106 -26.67 -17.73 10.80
N TYR A 107 -25.52 -17.59 10.13
CA TYR A 107 -25.13 -16.39 9.39
C TYR A 107 -25.50 -16.49 7.90
N ASP A 108 -25.39 -17.69 7.32
CA ASP A 108 -25.74 -18.01 5.93
C ASP A 108 -27.25 -17.93 5.64
N GLU A 109 -28.10 -17.94 6.68
CA GLU A 109 -29.56 -17.76 6.54
C GLU A 109 -29.98 -16.31 6.20
N SER A 110 -29.07 -15.34 6.29
CA SER A 110 -29.33 -13.99 5.80
C SER A 110 -28.84 -13.85 4.34
N PRO A 111 -29.74 -13.61 3.37
CA PRO A 111 -29.41 -13.65 1.94
C PRO A 111 -28.42 -12.57 1.46
N LEU A 112 -27.96 -11.68 2.36
CA LEU A 112 -26.99 -10.61 2.11
C LEU A 112 -25.55 -10.97 2.55
N PHE A 113 -25.36 -12.11 3.24
CA PHE A 113 -24.08 -12.48 3.86
C PHE A 113 -23.69 -13.93 3.55
N CYS A 114 -23.84 -14.35 2.30
CA CYS A 114 -23.35 -15.65 1.85
C CYS A 114 -21.80 -15.66 1.84
N GLU A 115 -21.16 -16.77 2.24
CA GLU A 115 -19.69 -16.91 2.21
C GLU A 115 -19.08 -16.54 0.85
N ALA A 116 -19.84 -16.74 -0.24
CA ALA A 116 -19.47 -16.40 -1.61
C ALA A 116 -19.33 -14.88 -1.86
N GLU A 117 -20.12 -14.04 -1.18
CA GLU A 117 -20.11 -12.58 -1.32
C GLU A 117 -19.09 -11.90 -0.38
N THR A 118 -18.73 -12.56 0.72
CA THR A 118 -17.56 -12.21 1.54
C THR A 118 -16.27 -12.61 0.84
N SER A 119 -15.99 -12.02 -0.33
CA SER A 119 -14.87 -12.38 -1.19
C SER A 119 -13.52 -12.15 -0.48
N ARG A 120 -13.07 -13.14 0.30
CA ARG A 120 -11.71 -13.26 0.85
C ARG A 120 -10.67 -13.08 -0.27
N ALA A 121 -11.01 -13.54 -1.48
CA ALA A 121 -10.17 -13.42 -2.66
C ALA A 121 -10.06 -11.96 -3.17
N GLY A 122 -11.15 -11.19 -3.17
CA GLY A 122 -11.15 -9.79 -3.59
C GLY A 122 -10.39 -8.88 -2.63
N HIS A 123 -10.63 -9.04 -1.33
CA HIS A 123 -9.96 -8.24 -0.30
C HIS A 123 -8.46 -8.53 -0.24
N ARG A 124 -8.07 -9.81 -0.30
CA ARG A 124 -6.66 -10.23 -0.37
C ARG A 124 -5.97 -9.73 -1.64
N LYS A 125 -6.66 -9.67 -2.79
CA LYS A 125 -6.11 -9.09 -4.02
C LYS A 125 -5.87 -7.58 -3.90
N SER A 126 -6.77 -6.84 -3.24
CA SER A 126 -6.59 -5.41 -2.95
C SER A 126 -5.39 -5.16 -2.03
N LEU A 127 -5.25 -5.97 -0.98
CA LEU A 127 -4.10 -5.93 -0.06
C LEU A 127 -2.76 -6.25 -0.75
N LEU A 128 -2.76 -7.19 -1.70
CA LEU A 128 -1.58 -7.52 -2.51
C LEU A 128 -1.17 -6.38 -3.46
N PHE A 129 -2.12 -5.53 -3.89
CA PHE A 129 -1.81 -4.35 -4.69
C PHE A 129 -0.98 -3.35 -3.87
N SER A 130 -1.41 -3.02 -2.65
CA SER A 130 -0.67 -2.10 -1.75
C SER A 130 0.76 -2.59 -1.45
N LEU A 131 0.99 -3.91 -1.40
CA LEU A 131 2.33 -4.46 -1.26
C LEU A 131 3.19 -4.30 -2.53
N ARG A 132 2.60 -4.34 -3.73
CA ARG A 132 3.39 -4.20 -4.97
C ARG A 132 3.77 -2.75 -5.25
N THR A 133 2.98 -1.79 -4.80
CA THR A 133 3.15 -0.36 -5.10
C THR A 133 4.55 0.18 -4.78
N PRO A 134 5.16 -0.04 -3.59
CA PRO A 134 6.50 0.46 -3.29
C PRO A 134 7.59 -0.09 -4.21
N TRP A 135 7.48 -1.35 -4.64
CA TRP A 135 8.43 -1.96 -5.56
C TRP A 135 8.33 -1.37 -6.98
N ILE A 136 7.10 -1.11 -7.44
CA ILE A 136 6.86 -0.47 -8.74
C ILE A 136 7.50 0.93 -8.76
N PHE A 137 7.26 1.73 -7.71
CA PHE A 137 7.86 3.07 -7.61
C PHE A 137 9.38 3.02 -7.44
N LEU A 138 9.92 2.04 -6.71
CA LEU A 138 11.36 1.86 -6.60
C LEU A 138 12.01 1.63 -7.97
N VAL A 139 11.48 0.70 -8.76
CA VAL A 139 11.97 0.43 -10.13
C VAL A 139 11.83 1.68 -11.00
N PHE A 140 10.68 2.35 -10.92
CA PHE A 140 10.42 3.58 -11.66
C PHE A 140 11.46 4.68 -11.34
N TRP A 141 11.78 4.90 -10.07
CA TRP A 141 12.78 5.92 -9.68
C TRP A 141 14.21 5.53 -10.05
N VAL A 142 14.56 4.26 -9.97
CA VAL A 142 15.87 3.77 -10.43
C VAL A 142 16.02 4.02 -11.94
N LEU A 143 14.99 3.71 -12.73
CA LEU A 143 15.01 3.96 -14.18
C LEU A 143 15.10 5.45 -14.50
N LEU A 144 14.30 6.31 -13.85
CA LEU A 144 14.34 7.75 -14.08
C LEU A 144 15.65 8.39 -13.64
N GLY A 145 16.18 8.01 -12.49
CA GLY A 145 17.47 8.54 -12.00
C GLY A 145 18.64 8.09 -12.88
N SER A 146 18.61 6.85 -13.36
CA SER A 146 19.62 6.36 -14.32
C SER A 146 19.52 7.12 -15.64
N TYR A 147 18.30 7.34 -16.12
CA TYR A 147 18.03 8.06 -17.36
C TYR A 147 18.46 9.53 -17.27
N SER A 148 18.16 10.23 -16.16
CA SER A 148 18.57 11.64 -15.99
C SER A 148 20.08 11.80 -16.05
N VAL A 149 20.82 10.91 -15.39
CA VAL A 149 22.29 10.91 -15.41
C VAL A 149 22.82 10.57 -16.80
N TYR A 150 22.20 9.60 -17.49
CA TYR A 150 22.61 9.21 -18.83
C TYR A 150 22.52 10.36 -19.84
N ILE A 151 21.41 11.12 -19.86
CA ILE A 151 21.21 12.21 -20.83
C ILE A 151 22.25 13.34 -20.67
N GLN A 152 22.81 13.53 -19.48
CA GLN A 152 23.81 14.58 -19.22
C GLN A 152 25.24 14.13 -19.46
N LEU A 153 25.48 12.82 -19.46
CA LEU A 153 26.80 12.25 -19.72
C LEU A 153 26.99 11.82 -21.18
N ALA A 154 25.90 11.61 -21.92
CA ALA A 154 25.88 11.24 -23.34
C ALA A 154 25.82 12.48 -24.25
#